data_AF-A0A934Q0X3-F1
#
_entry.id   AF-A0A934Q0X3-F1
#
_cell.length_a   1.000
_cell.length_b   1.000
_cell.length_c   1.000
_cell.angle_alpha   90.00
_cell.angle_beta   90.00
_cell.angle_gamma   90.00
#
_symmetry.space_group_name_H-M   'P 1'
#
loop_
_entity.id
_entity.type
_entity.pdbx_description
1 polymer ?
#
loop_
_entity_poly.entity_id
_entity_poly.type
_entity_poly.pdbx_seq_one_letter_code
_entity_poly.pdbx_strand_id
1 'polypeptide(L)'
;MAKPPTPNPFVPFFPGDRATAPMALEEESESAWQRFQELHDAHQQPFAPTEPAQAPTSARSFMATQPLDRASTLPAKPAPVSRRTLTLDQVMVLARRNNRACPMPGAWAQLVTLLPSREQRGSTIAPPPPIDGPAWGAVSPMQKRLRLRDQIEWAEQAGVLAVVHDFLAALPEEQWLHM
;
A
#
# COMPACT_ATOMS: atom_id res chain seq x y z
N MET A 1 -51.32 5.64 7.93
CA MET A 1 -50.86 6.96 7.45
C MET A 1 -49.48 7.22 8.07
N ALA A 2 -48.41 6.86 7.36
CA ALA A 2 -47.03 7.07 7.83
C ALA A 2 -46.48 8.36 7.23
N LYS A 3 -45.85 9.19 8.06
CA LYS A 3 -45.34 10.52 7.73
C LYS A 3 -44.03 10.39 6.93
N PRO A 4 -43.81 11.12 5.82
CA PRO A 4 -42.56 11.03 5.06
C PRO A 4 -41.38 11.64 5.85
N PRO A 5 -40.17 11.06 5.74
CA PRO A 5 -38.99 11.60 6.41
C PRO A 5 -38.60 12.94 5.79
N THR A 6 -38.32 13.92 6.66
CA THR A 6 -37.86 15.26 6.30
C THR A 6 -36.51 15.20 5.56
N PRO A 7 -36.33 15.96 4.46
CA PRO A 7 -35.04 16.06 3.80
C PRO A 7 -34.03 16.76 4.70
N ASN A 8 -32.88 16.11 4.89
CA ASN A 8 -31.77 16.62 5.71
C ASN A 8 -31.24 17.94 5.10
N PRO A 9 -30.99 18.99 5.90
CA PRO A 9 -30.49 20.26 5.37
C PRO A 9 -29.08 20.08 4.81
N PHE A 10 -28.88 20.65 3.62
CA PHE A 10 -27.64 20.68 2.86
C PHE A 10 -26.45 21.09 3.76
N VAL A 11 -25.51 20.16 3.96
CA VAL A 11 -24.25 20.43 4.67
C VAL A 11 -23.24 20.89 3.61
N PRO A 12 -22.71 22.12 3.67
CA PRO A 12 -21.73 22.59 2.71
C PRO A 12 -20.43 21.79 2.82
N PHE A 13 -19.93 21.32 1.67
CA PHE A 13 -18.72 20.52 1.54
C PHE A 13 -17.47 21.40 1.56
N PHE A 14 -16.50 21.09 2.42
CA PHE A 14 -15.19 21.75 2.45
C PHE A 14 -14.08 20.82 1.93
N PRO A 15 -13.04 21.36 1.26
CA PRO A 15 -11.94 20.55 0.76
C PRO A 15 -11.09 20.02 1.92
N GLY A 16 -11.21 18.72 2.20
CA GLY A 16 -10.52 18.02 3.28
C GLY A 16 -11.39 17.03 4.04
N ASP A 17 -12.71 17.19 3.96
CA ASP A 17 -13.65 16.17 4.45
C ASP A 17 -13.66 14.99 3.48
N ARG A 18 -13.41 13.77 4.01
CA ARG A 18 -13.70 12.54 3.29
C ARG A 18 -15.17 12.62 2.87
N ALA A 19 -15.44 12.65 1.57
CA ALA A 19 -16.80 12.61 1.04
C ALA A 19 -17.57 11.51 1.76
N THR A 20 -18.53 11.89 2.60
CA THR A 20 -19.49 10.96 3.18
C THR A 20 -20.22 10.35 1.99
N ALA A 21 -19.87 9.12 1.63
CA ALA A 21 -20.60 8.40 0.61
C ALA A 21 -22.06 8.35 1.05
N PRO A 22 -23.02 8.73 0.19
CA PRO A 22 -24.43 8.59 0.54
C PRO A 22 -24.69 7.13 0.91
N MET A 23 -25.49 6.90 1.96
CA MET A 23 -25.93 5.55 2.31
C MET A 23 -26.60 4.91 1.08
N ALA A 24 -26.15 3.70 0.72
CA ALA A 24 -26.79 2.93 -0.34
C ALA A 24 -28.25 2.67 0.06
N LEU A 25 -29.17 3.22 -0.72
CA LEU A 25 -30.60 3.02 -0.56
C LEU A 25 -30.99 1.95 -1.59
N GLU A 26 -31.22 0.74 -1.10
CA GLU A 26 -31.64 -0.39 -1.95
C GLU A 26 -33.13 -0.22 -2.29
N GLU A 27 -33.42 0.30 -3.48
CA GLU A 27 -34.77 0.40 -4.03
C GLU A 27 -34.94 -0.65 -5.15
N GLU A 28 -35.85 -1.61 -4.96
CA GLU A 28 -36.15 -2.70 -5.92
C GLU A 28 -37.29 -2.34 -6.90
N SER A 29 -37.56 -1.06 -7.13
CA SER A 29 -38.63 -0.60 -8.02
C SER A 29 -38.16 -0.40 -9.47
N GLU A 30 -39.08 -0.47 -10.42
CA GLU A 30 -38.83 -0.18 -11.85
C GLU A 30 -38.22 1.23 -12.06
N SER A 31 -38.57 2.18 -11.19
CA SER A 31 -37.98 3.52 -11.14
C SER A 31 -36.50 3.55 -10.74
N ALA A 32 -35.99 2.55 -10.00
CA ALA A 32 -34.58 2.43 -9.65
C ALA A 32 -33.75 1.97 -10.84
N TRP A 33 -34.29 1.07 -11.67
CA TRP A 33 -33.66 0.64 -12.92
C TRP A 33 -33.56 1.77 -13.93
N GLN A 34 -34.60 2.61 -14.02
CA GLN A 34 -34.58 3.79 -14.88
C GLN A 34 -33.52 4.81 -14.45
N ARG A 35 -33.39 5.08 -13.14
CA ARG A 35 -32.30 5.93 -12.60
C ARG A 35 -30.91 5.36 -12.87
N PHE A 36 -30.76 4.03 -12.78
CA PHE A 36 -29.50 3.36 -13.10
C PHE A 36 -29.14 3.56 -14.57
N GLN A 37 -30.09 3.39 -15.49
CA GLN A 37 -29.88 3.63 -16.92
C GLN A 37 -29.52 5.09 -17.22
N GLU A 38 -30.23 6.05 -16.63
CA GLU A 38 -29.91 7.48 -16.77
C GLU A 38 -28.49 7.83 -16.31
N LEU A 39 -28.06 7.30 -15.16
CA LEU A 39 -26.70 7.51 -14.66
C LEU A 39 -25.65 6.85 -15.54
N HIS A 40 -25.96 5.66 -16.07
CA HIS A 40 -25.07 4.96 -16.98
C HIS A 40 -24.88 5.74 -18.28
N ASP A 41 -25.96 6.22 -18.86
CA ASP A 41 -25.95 7.01 -20.10
C ASP A 41 -25.20 8.34 -19.90
N ALA A 42 -25.38 9.00 -18.75
CA ALA A 42 -24.64 10.21 -18.40
C ALA A 42 -23.12 9.97 -18.31
N HIS A 43 -22.70 8.79 -17.83
CA HIS A 43 -21.28 8.44 -17.75
C HIS A 43 -20.69 8.00 -19.10
N GLN A 44 -21.53 7.53 -20.03
CA GLN A 44 -21.10 7.19 -21.39
C GLN A 44 -21.03 8.41 -22.33
N GLN A 45 -21.55 9.56 -21.91
CA GLN A 45 -21.41 10.80 -22.68
C GLN A 45 -19.92 11.14 -22.86
N PRO A 46 -19.42 11.25 -24.10
CA PRO A 46 -18.04 11.65 -24.34
C PRO A 46 -17.80 13.05 -23.79
N PHE A 47 -16.71 13.23 -23.06
CA PHE A 47 -16.29 14.56 -22.63
C PHE A 47 -16.00 15.43 -23.87
N ALA A 48 -16.30 16.73 -23.74
CA ALA A 48 -15.90 17.69 -24.75
C ALA A 48 -14.39 17.56 -25.03
N PRO A 49 -13.96 17.67 -26.30
CA PRO A 49 -12.55 17.65 -26.64
C PRO A 49 -11.81 18.70 -25.81
N THR A 50 -10.75 18.28 -25.12
CA THR A 50 -9.93 19.15 -24.29
C THR A 50 -9.33 20.24 -25.16
N GLU A 51 -9.92 21.43 -25.14
CA GLU A 51 -9.33 22.59 -25.78
C GLU A 51 -7.98 22.87 -25.09
N PRO A 52 -6.89 23.05 -25.84
CA PRO A 52 -5.62 23.41 -25.25
C PRO A 52 -5.79 24.76 -24.56
N ALA A 53 -5.64 24.77 -23.24
CA ALA A 53 -5.65 25.98 -22.45
C ALA A 53 -4.64 26.97 -23.06
N GLN A 54 -5.14 28.10 -23.56
CA GLN A 54 -4.25 29.19 -23.97
C GLN A 54 -3.44 29.60 -22.74
N ALA A 55 -2.13 29.43 -22.84
CA ALA A 55 -1.20 29.86 -21.82
C ALA A 55 -1.46 31.35 -21.53
N PRO A 56 -1.61 31.76 -20.26
CA PRO A 56 -1.74 33.18 -19.95
C PRO A 56 -0.48 33.89 -20.47
N THR A 57 -0.65 34.73 -21.49
CA THR A 57 0.32 35.73 -21.93
C THR A 57 0.40 36.86 -20.91
N SER A 58 0.66 36.51 -19.65
CA SER A 58 1.27 37.42 -18.71
C SER A 58 2.75 37.15 -18.75
N ALA A 59 3.52 38.18 -19.08
CA ALA A 59 4.96 38.24 -18.98
C ALA A 59 5.41 37.93 -17.55
N ARG A 60 5.39 36.65 -17.17
CA ARG A 60 6.20 36.14 -16.07
C ARG A 60 7.62 36.17 -16.61
N SER A 61 8.33 37.21 -16.23
CA SER A 61 9.78 37.31 -16.26
C SER A 61 10.38 35.98 -15.80
N PHE A 62 10.72 35.14 -16.76
CA PHE A 62 11.57 33.98 -16.53
C PHE A 62 12.90 34.54 -16.05
N MET A 63 13.22 34.37 -14.77
CA MET A 63 14.58 34.61 -14.31
C MET A 63 15.48 33.63 -15.04
N ALA A 64 16.41 34.17 -15.83
CA ALA A 64 17.47 33.40 -16.45
C ALA A 64 18.24 32.66 -15.35
N THR A 65 18.10 31.34 -15.29
CA THR A 65 18.92 30.51 -14.41
C THR A 65 20.35 30.56 -14.90
N GLN A 66 21.24 31.23 -14.15
CA GLN A 66 22.66 31.22 -14.43
C GLN A 66 23.19 29.78 -14.34
N PRO A 67 24.12 29.39 -15.23
CA PRO A 67 24.81 28.11 -15.12
C PRO A 67 25.69 28.12 -13.87
N LEU A 68 25.59 27.07 -13.07
CA LEU A 68 26.38 26.88 -11.86
C LEU A 68 27.81 26.52 -12.25
N ASP A 69 28.67 27.54 -12.42
CA ASP A 69 30.10 27.33 -12.53
C ASP A 69 30.72 26.90 -11.21
N ARG A 70 31.72 26.04 -11.37
CA ARG A 70 32.26 25.07 -10.42
C ARG A 70 33.15 25.72 -9.35
N ALA A 71 33.16 25.10 -8.17
CA ALA A 71 34.12 25.26 -7.07
C ALA A 71 33.83 26.33 -5.99
N SER A 72 32.80 26.10 -5.18
CA SER A 72 32.83 26.47 -3.77
C SER A 72 33.24 25.25 -2.95
N THR A 73 34.53 25.14 -2.66
CA THR A 73 35.08 24.18 -1.70
C THR A 73 34.66 24.60 -0.29
N LEU A 74 33.44 24.25 0.09
CA LEU A 74 33.03 24.29 1.49
C LEU A 74 33.71 23.12 2.22
N PRO A 75 34.19 23.32 3.48
CA PRO A 75 34.64 22.21 4.29
C PRO A 75 33.47 21.23 4.44
N ALA A 76 33.61 20.05 3.88
CA ALA A 76 32.61 19.00 3.96
C ALA A 76 32.39 18.66 5.44
N LYS A 77 31.27 19.14 5.99
CA LYS A 77 30.71 18.62 7.23
C LYS A 77 30.65 17.11 7.05
N PRO A 78 31.31 16.28 7.89
CA PRO A 78 31.22 14.85 7.74
C PRO A 78 29.73 14.51 7.86
N ALA A 79 29.14 14.05 6.76
CA ALA A 79 27.80 13.53 6.76
C ALA A 79 27.75 12.49 7.89
N PRO A 80 26.79 12.55 8.82
CA PRO A 80 26.64 11.47 9.77
C PRO A 80 26.50 10.21 8.93
N VAL A 81 27.39 9.24 9.14
CA VAL A 81 27.27 7.90 8.59
C VAL A 81 25.93 7.38 9.09
N SER A 82 24.90 7.57 8.27
CA SER A 82 23.59 6.99 8.46
C SER A 82 23.85 5.50 8.43
N ARG A 83 23.91 4.89 9.62
CA ARG A 83 23.69 3.45 9.75
C ARG A 83 22.35 3.26 9.07
N ARG A 84 22.34 2.65 7.88
CA ARG A 84 21.12 2.44 7.10
C ARG A 84 20.16 1.67 8.00
N THR A 85 19.22 2.37 8.60
CA THR A 85 18.18 1.76 9.42
C THR A 85 17.36 0.95 8.44
N LEU A 86 17.43 -0.38 8.53
CA LEU A 86 16.62 -1.27 7.73
C LEU A 86 15.15 -0.95 8.01
N THR A 87 14.43 -0.56 6.96
CA THR A 87 13.00 -0.25 7.06
C THR A 87 12.17 -1.45 6.62
N LEU A 88 10.94 -1.57 7.14
CA LEU A 88 9.98 -2.59 6.71
C LEU A 88 9.84 -2.65 5.19
N ASP A 89 9.71 -1.47 4.56
CA ASP A 89 9.49 -1.36 3.13
C ASP A 89 10.66 -1.94 2.31
N GLN A 90 11.90 -1.75 2.77
CA GLN A 90 13.07 -2.35 2.11
C GLN A 90 13.00 -3.89 2.11
N VAL A 91 12.60 -4.49 3.24
CA VAL A 91 12.43 -5.95 3.35
C VAL A 91 11.25 -6.44 2.49
N MET A 92 10.16 -5.67 2.46
CA MET A 92 8.99 -5.97 1.63
C MET A 92 9.28 -5.87 0.12
N VAL A 93 10.14 -4.94 -0.29
CA VAL A 93 10.61 -4.83 -1.68
C VAL A 93 11.50 -6.01 -2.04
N LEU A 94 12.42 -6.41 -1.14
CA LEU A 94 13.25 -7.60 -1.32
C LEU A 94 12.39 -8.86 -1.50
N ALA A 95 11.41 -9.06 -0.63
CA ALA A 95 10.51 -10.21 -0.66
C ALA A 95 9.62 -10.29 -1.92
N ARG A 96 9.41 -9.16 -2.63
CA ARG A 96 8.58 -9.07 -3.85
C ARG A 96 9.40 -9.00 -5.14
N ARG A 97 10.72 -8.92 -5.05
CA ARG A 97 11.61 -8.87 -6.22
C ARG A 97 11.35 -10.08 -7.12
N ASN A 98 11.54 -9.95 -8.43
CA ASN A 98 11.41 -11.05 -9.40
C ASN A 98 10.06 -11.80 -9.35
N ASN A 99 8.95 -11.13 -9.00
CA ASN A 99 7.63 -11.74 -8.83
C ASN A 99 7.56 -12.85 -7.76
N ARG A 100 8.43 -12.79 -6.75
CA ARG A 100 8.38 -13.67 -5.58
C ARG A 100 7.05 -13.48 -4.82
N ALA A 101 6.43 -14.59 -4.41
CA ALA A 101 5.28 -14.63 -3.52
C ALA A 101 5.71 -14.90 -2.09
N CYS A 102 6.46 -16.00 -1.88
CA CYS A 102 6.91 -16.46 -0.58
C CYS A 102 8.07 -17.45 -0.71
N PRO A 103 8.85 -17.70 0.35
CA PRO A 103 9.80 -18.81 0.37
C PRO A 103 9.09 -20.17 0.24
N MET A 104 9.81 -21.19 -0.23
CA MET A 104 9.37 -22.59 -0.21
C MET A 104 9.11 -23.06 1.23
N PRO A 105 8.24 -24.07 1.46
CA PRO A 105 7.82 -24.48 2.81
C PRO A 105 8.97 -24.76 3.78
N GLY A 106 10.05 -25.40 3.32
CA GLY A 106 11.21 -25.71 4.17
C GLY A 106 12.01 -24.48 4.60
N ALA A 107 12.16 -23.48 3.72
CA ALA A 107 12.78 -22.20 4.04
C ALA A 107 11.86 -21.34 4.91
N TRP A 108 10.55 -21.41 4.66
CA TRP A 108 9.56 -20.66 5.43
C TRP A 108 9.46 -21.14 6.89
N ALA A 109 9.54 -22.45 7.13
CA ALA A 109 9.60 -22.99 8.49
C ALA A 109 10.83 -22.48 9.27
N GLN A 110 11.97 -22.33 8.60
CA GLN A 110 13.18 -21.74 9.19
C GLN A 110 12.96 -20.26 9.53
N LEU A 111 12.34 -19.49 8.62
CA LEU A 111 12.00 -18.09 8.88
C LEU A 111 11.14 -17.92 10.14
N VAL A 112 10.11 -18.75 10.32
CA VAL A 112 9.24 -18.68 11.50
C VAL A 112 10.01 -19.00 12.78
N THR A 113 10.99 -19.91 12.72
CA THR A 113 11.84 -20.23 13.87
C THR A 113 12.67 -19.03 14.35
N LEU A 114 12.95 -18.07 13.46
CA LEU A 114 13.66 -16.82 13.80
C LEU A 114 12.77 -15.79 14.49
N LEU A 115 11.44 -15.97 14.49
CA LEU A 115 10.50 -15.01 15.06
C LEU A 115 10.26 -15.33 16.54
N PRO A 116 10.64 -14.42 17.47
CA PRO A 116 10.37 -14.64 18.88
C PRO A 116 8.88 -14.41 19.20
N SER A 117 8.39 -15.17 20.19
CA SER A 117 7.14 -14.85 20.88
C SER A 117 7.27 -13.54 21.64
N ARG A 118 6.20 -12.76 21.70
CA ARG A 118 6.21 -11.42 22.32
C ARG A 118 5.20 -11.34 23.45
N GLU A 119 5.56 -10.63 24.51
CA GLU A 119 4.60 -10.29 25.57
C GLU A 119 3.93 -8.95 25.24
N GLN A 120 2.61 -8.96 25.18
CA GLN A 120 1.79 -7.77 24.99
C GLN A 120 0.71 -7.74 26.08
N ARG A 121 0.76 -6.72 26.94
CA ARG A 121 -0.17 -6.51 28.07
C ARG A 121 -0.32 -7.75 28.98
N GLY A 122 0.80 -8.42 29.28
CA GLY A 122 0.80 -9.60 30.16
C GLY A 122 0.32 -10.90 29.49
N SER A 123 0.11 -10.91 28.17
CA SER A 123 -0.18 -12.10 27.39
C SER A 123 0.94 -12.37 26.38
N THR A 124 1.40 -13.62 26.30
CA THR A 124 2.38 -14.05 25.30
C THR A 124 1.66 -14.30 23.98
N ILE A 125 1.86 -13.42 23.00
CA ILE A 125 1.34 -13.56 21.65
C ILE A 125 2.40 -14.28 20.80
N ALA A 126 1.99 -15.40 20.20
CA ALA A 126 2.80 -16.17 19.27
C ALA A 126 2.87 -15.51 17.88
N PRO A 127 3.96 -15.70 17.12
CA PRO A 127 4.06 -15.21 15.75
C PRO A 127 2.99 -15.85 14.84
N PRO A 128 2.65 -15.20 13.70
CA PRO A 128 1.74 -15.78 12.72
C PRO A 128 2.26 -17.15 12.24
N PRO A 129 1.46 -18.23 12.33
CA PRO A 129 1.91 -19.56 11.96
C PRO A 129 2.24 -19.64 10.47
N PRO A 130 3.20 -20.48 10.06
CA PRO A 130 3.45 -20.77 8.66
C PRO A 130 2.24 -21.49 8.06
N ILE A 131 2.12 -21.45 6.74
CA ILE A 131 1.15 -22.28 6.05
C ILE A 131 1.68 -23.70 6.03
N ASP A 132 1.01 -24.60 6.75
CA ASP A 132 1.41 -26.00 6.86
C ASP A 132 1.32 -26.76 5.53
N GLY A 133 2.15 -27.78 5.38
CA GLY A 133 2.31 -28.57 4.15
C GLY A 133 1.00 -29.04 3.47
N PRO A 134 -0.01 -29.56 4.20
CA PRO A 134 -1.28 -29.95 3.59
C PRO A 134 -2.08 -28.75 3.07
N ALA A 135 -2.04 -27.62 3.78
CA ALA A 135 -2.72 -26.39 3.38
C ALA A 135 -1.97 -25.64 2.27
N TRP A 136 -0.69 -25.90 2.08
CA TRP A 136 0.16 -25.25 1.09
C TRP A 136 -0.42 -25.30 -0.33
N GLY A 137 -0.94 -26.46 -0.74
CA GLY A 137 -1.50 -26.64 -2.08
C GLY A 137 -2.87 -25.98 -2.27
N ALA A 138 -3.63 -25.79 -1.19
CA ALA A 138 -4.99 -25.24 -1.22
C ALA A 138 -5.00 -23.70 -1.18
N VAL A 139 -3.96 -23.08 -0.63
CA VAL A 139 -3.87 -21.64 -0.42
C VAL A 139 -3.31 -20.93 -1.66
N SER A 140 -3.95 -19.84 -2.08
CA SER A 140 -3.52 -19.09 -3.27
C SER A 140 -2.16 -18.40 -3.04
N PRO A 141 -1.36 -18.15 -4.10
CA PRO A 141 -0.10 -17.43 -3.98
C PRO A 141 -0.24 -16.03 -3.33
N MET A 142 -1.38 -15.36 -3.54
CA MET A 142 -1.67 -14.07 -2.91
C MET A 142 -1.84 -14.21 -1.38
N GLN A 143 -2.55 -15.24 -0.92
CA GLN A 143 -2.70 -15.51 0.51
C GLN A 143 -1.36 -15.86 1.16
N LYS A 144 -0.49 -16.59 0.45
CA LYS A 144 0.88 -16.86 0.90
C LYS A 144 1.69 -15.58 1.06
N ARG A 145 1.62 -14.67 0.09
CA ARG A 145 2.27 -13.36 0.15
C ARG A 145 1.79 -12.53 1.34
N LEU A 146 0.49 -12.52 1.62
CA LEU A 146 -0.07 -11.83 2.79
C LEU A 146 0.46 -12.41 4.10
N ARG A 147 0.55 -13.74 4.23
CA ARG A 147 1.14 -14.35 5.42
C ARG A 147 2.61 -14.02 5.63
N LEU A 148 3.40 -13.98 4.56
CA LEU A 148 4.80 -13.54 4.66
C LEU A 148 4.88 -12.08 5.11
N ARG A 149 4.00 -11.22 4.59
CA ARG A 149 3.92 -9.82 5.00
C ARG A 149 3.64 -9.69 6.50
N ASP A 150 2.62 -10.39 7.02
CA ASP A 150 2.28 -10.37 8.45
C ASP A 150 3.49 -10.76 9.33
N GLN A 151 4.29 -11.73 8.88
CA GLN A 151 5.48 -12.20 9.59
C GLN A 151 6.64 -11.18 9.54
N ILE A 152 6.82 -10.48 8.42
CA ILE A 152 7.82 -9.41 8.33
C ILE A 152 7.40 -8.22 9.21
N GLU A 153 6.11 -7.87 9.24
CA GLU A 153 5.57 -6.85 10.16
C GLU A 153 5.77 -7.28 11.62
N TRP A 154 5.56 -8.57 11.94
CA TRP A 154 5.87 -9.12 13.26
C TRP A 154 7.35 -8.95 13.62
N ALA A 155 8.26 -9.24 12.67
CA ALA A 155 9.70 -9.12 12.86
C ALA A 155 10.14 -7.68 13.14
N GLU A 156 9.54 -6.70 12.45
CA GLU A 156 9.78 -5.27 12.72
C GLU A 156 9.40 -4.91 14.14
N GLN A 157 8.19 -5.27 14.56
CA GLN A 157 7.72 -4.94 15.91
C GLN A 157 8.51 -5.69 16.99
N ALA A 158 9.02 -6.88 16.70
CA ALA A 158 9.92 -7.65 17.56
C ALA A 158 11.36 -7.12 17.59
N GLY A 159 11.74 -6.22 16.66
CA GLY A 159 13.11 -5.71 16.53
C GLY A 159 14.10 -6.71 15.89
N VAL A 160 13.63 -7.80 15.29
CA VAL A 160 14.47 -8.83 14.64
C VAL A 160 14.49 -8.69 13.10
N LEU A 161 14.03 -7.55 12.58
CA LEU A 161 13.91 -7.28 11.15
C LEU A 161 15.23 -7.49 10.37
N ALA A 162 16.36 -7.14 10.96
CA ALA A 162 17.67 -7.31 10.33
C ALA A 162 18.01 -8.80 10.08
N VAL A 163 17.71 -9.66 11.05
CA VAL A 163 17.94 -11.11 10.94
C VAL A 163 17.07 -11.70 9.83
N VAL A 164 15.80 -11.27 9.78
CA VAL A 164 14.86 -11.71 8.72
C VAL A 164 15.31 -11.19 7.35
N HIS A 165 15.75 -9.94 7.25
CA HIS A 165 16.30 -9.38 6.02
C HIS A 165 17.48 -10.21 5.49
N ASP A 166 18.46 -10.50 6.36
CA ASP A 166 19.66 -11.23 5.96
C ASP A 166 19.33 -12.66 5.54
N PHE A 167 18.39 -13.31 6.23
CA PHE A 167 17.86 -14.61 5.84
C PHE A 167 17.20 -14.58 4.45
N LEU A 168 16.33 -13.60 4.19
CA LEU A 168 15.67 -13.45 2.89
C LEU A 168 16.65 -13.08 1.76
N ALA A 169 17.69 -12.31 2.08
CA ALA A 169 18.74 -11.95 1.12
C ALA A 169 19.64 -13.15 0.76
N ALA A 170 19.86 -14.06 1.70
CA ALA A 170 20.66 -15.27 1.50
C ALA A 170 19.93 -16.39 0.76
N LEU A 171 18.59 -16.34 0.68
CA LEU A 171 17.79 -17.36 0.03
C LEU A 171 17.98 -17.34 -1.50
N PRO A 172 18.40 -18.47 -2.12
CA PRO A 172 18.55 -18.56 -3.56
C PRO A 172 17.17 -18.60 -4.24
N GLU A 173 17.10 -18.20 -5.51
CA GLU A 173 15.82 -17.99 -6.23
C GLU A 173 14.97 -19.26 -6.31
N GLU A 174 15.58 -20.44 -6.36
CA GLU A 174 14.92 -21.75 -6.43
C GLU A 174 14.13 -22.09 -5.16
N GLN A 175 14.47 -21.43 -4.05
CA GLN A 175 13.76 -21.56 -2.78
C GLN A 175 12.64 -20.54 -2.63
N TRP A 176 12.28 -19.82 -3.70
CA TRP A 176 11.13 -18.94 -3.73
C TRP A 176 10.01 -19.54 -4.60
N LEU A 177 8.78 -19.28 -4.18
CA LEU A 177 7.60 -19.45 -5.00
C LEU A 177 7.38 -18.17 -5.80
N HIS A 178 7.22 -18.30 -7.12
CA HIS A 178 6.89 -17.21 -8.04
C HIS A 178 5.39 -17.20 -8.38
N MET A 179 4.88 -16.04 -8.79
CA MET A 179 3.52 -15.87 -9.33
C MET A 179 3.50 -15.77 -10.84
#